data_AF-A0A970QLM1-F1
#
_entry.id   AF-A0A970QLM1-F1
#
_cell.length_a   1.000
_cell.length_b   1.000
_cell.length_c   1.000
_cell.angle_alpha   90.00
_cell.angle_beta   90.00
_cell.angle_gamma   90.00
#
_symmetry.space_group_name_H-M   'P 1'
#
loop_
_entity.id
_entity.type
_entity.pdbx_description
1 polymer ?
#
loop_
_entity_poly.entity_id
_entity_poly.type
_entity_poly.pdbx_seq_one_letter_code
_entity_poly.pdbx_strand_id
1 'polypeptide(L)' 'LPPVHAWAAARYMLPGIMAHQSAMQNNAALDVPDFGDPPADWPLLET' A
#
# COMPACT_ATOMS: atom_id res chain seq x y z
N LEU A 1 10.70 8.57 10.04
CA LEU A 1 10.06 7.81 8.96
C LEU A 1 11.02 7.74 7.77
N PRO A 2 11.59 6.56 7.45
CA PRO A 2 12.46 6.42 6.29
C PRO A 2 11.69 6.73 4.99
N PRO A 3 12.35 7.14 3.89
CA PRO A 3 11.69 7.45 2.63
C PRO A 3 10.80 6.31 2.10
N VAL A 4 11.22 5.06 2.33
CA VAL A 4 10.42 3.86 2.03
C VAL A 4 9.90 3.26 3.33
N HIS A 5 8.85 3.87 3.87
CA HIS A 5 8.17 3.40 5.07
C HIS A 5 6.98 2.48 4.77
N ALA A 6 6.38 1.88 5.81
CA ALA A 6 5.29 0.91 5.68
C ALA A 6 4.11 1.43 4.84
N TRP A 7 3.60 2.64 5.12
CA TRP A 7 2.51 3.23 4.34
C TRP A 7 2.86 3.45 2.86
N ALA A 8 4.07 3.94 2.56
CA ALA A 8 4.53 4.11 1.18
C ALA A 8 4.66 2.76 0.48
N ALA A 9 5.27 1.76 1.14
CA ALA A 9 5.38 0.40 0.63
C ALA A 9 4.00 -0.21 0.36
N ALA A 10 3.04 -0.04 1.26
CA ALA A 10 1.68 -0.55 1.09
C ALA A 10 0.98 0.06 -0.14
N ARG A 11 1.09 1.39 -0.33
CA ARG A 11 0.49 2.08 -1.48
C ARG A 11 0.98 1.55 -2.84
N TYR A 12 2.23 1.10 -2.91
CA TYR A 12 2.78 0.51 -4.13
C TYR A 12 2.54 -1.00 -4.27
N MET A 13 2.47 -1.74 -3.15
CA MET A 13 2.39 -3.20 -3.18
C MET A 13 0.96 -3.73 -3.22
N LEU A 14 0.01 -3.08 -2.52
CA LEU A 14 -1.37 -3.56 -2.41
C LEU A 14 -2.06 -3.72 -3.76
N PRO A 15 -1.94 -2.80 -4.75
CA PRO A 15 -2.58 -3.00 -6.05
C PRO A 15 -2.14 -4.30 -6.74
N GLY A 16 -0.86 -4.65 -6.66
CA GLY A 16 -0.33 -5.90 -7.23
C GLY A 16 -0.87 -7.14 -6.53
N ILE A 17 -0.95 -7.11 -5.19
CA ILE A 17 -1.51 -8.20 -4.39
C ILE A 17 -3.00 -8.40 -4.73
N MET A 18 -3.78 -7.32 -4.80
CA MET A 18 -5.20 -7.37 -5.13
C MET A 18 -5.43 -7.84 -6.58
N ALA A 19 -4.58 -7.43 -7.52
CA ALA A 19 -4.65 -7.92 -8.90
C ALA A 19 -4.39 -9.44 -8.99
N HIS A 20 -3.43 -9.96 -8.23
CA HIS A 20 -3.19 -11.40 -8.14
C HIS A 20 -4.41 -12.14 -7.55
N GLN A 21 -4.99 -11.64 -6.46
CA GLN A 21 -6.19 -12.20 -5.87
C GLN A 21 -7.41 -12.14 -6.81
N SER A 22 -7.54 -11.06 -7.58
CA SER A 22 -8.57 -10.91 -8.61
C SER A 22 -8.42 -11.97 -9.69
N ALA A 23 -7.20 -12.22 -10.18
CA ALA A 23 -6.93 -13.26 -11.18
C ALA A 23 -7.31 -14.67 -10.69
N MET A 24 -7.12 -14.96 -9.39
CA MET A 24 -7.56 -16.22 -8.78
C MET A 24 -9.10 -16.33 -8.65
N GLN A 25 -9.82 -15.21 -8.75
CA GLN A 25 -11.27 -15.09 -8.60
C GLN A 25 -11.95 -14.74 -9.93
N ASN A 26 -11.50 -15.33 -11.04
CA ASN A 26 -12.04 -15.09 -12.39
C ASN A 26 -12.09 -13.60 -12.77
N ASN A 27 -11.05 -12.86 -12.38
CA ASN A 27 -10.89 -11.43 -12.65
C ASN A 27 -12.00 -10.58 -12.01
N ALA A 28 -12.51 -10.97 -10.84
CA ALA A 28 -13.47 -10.18 -10.08
C ALA A 28 -12.91 -8.78 -9.77
N ALA A 29 -13.77 -7.76 -9.84
CA ALA A 29 -13.42 -6.43 -9.36
C ALA A 29 -13.29 -6.47 -7.83
N LEU A 30 -12.09 -6.17 -7.32
CA LEU A 30 -11.79 -6.11 -5.90
C LEU A 30 -11.35 -4.70 -5.52
N ASP A 31 -11.81 -4.23 -4.36
CA ASP A 31 -11.37 -2.95 -3.81
C ASP A 31 -9.91 -3.04 -3.38
N VAL A 32 -9.12 -2.01 -3.69
CA VAL A 32 -7.76 -1.88 -3.17
C VAL A 32 -7.83 -1.16 -1.82
N PRO A 33 -7.40 -1.80 -0.71
CA PRO A 33 -7.43 -1.15 0.59
C PRO A 33 -6.54 0.10 0.62
N ASP A 34 -7.04 1.17 1.22
CA ASP A 34 -6.25 2.35 1.55
C ASP A 34 -5.97 2.37 3.05
N PHE A 35 -4.69 2.33 3.42
CA PHE A 35 -4.25 2.43 4.81
C PHE A 35 -3.93 3.86 5.26
N GLY A 36 -4.23 4.84 4.40
CA GLY A 36 -4.03 6.25 4.68
C GLY A 36 -2.55 6.61 4.83
N ASP A 37 -2.31 7.61 5.68
CA ASP A 37 -0.99 8.20 5.87
C ASP A 37 -0.41 7.83 7.26
N PRO A 38 0.93 7.88 7.41
CA PRO A 38 1.58 7.73 8.72
C PRO A 38 1.09 8.79 9.72
N PRO A 39 1.25 8.54 11.04
CA PRO A 39 1.03 9.58 12.05
C PRO A 39 1.78 10.87 11.72
N ALA A 40 1.08 12.01 11.77
CA ALA A 40 1.59 13.29 11.31
C ALA A 40 2.78 13.83 12.14
N ASP A 41 2.92 13.34 13.37
CA ASP A 41 4.01 13.69 14.30
C ASP A 41 5.30 12.89 14.05
N TRP A 42 5.31 11.94 13.12
CA TRP A 42 6.49 11.13 12.83
C TRP A 42 7.39 11.84 11.80
N PRO A 43 8.57 12.35 12.20
CA PRO A 43 9.41 13.12 11.29
C PRO A 43 9.99 12.24 10.18
N LEU A 44 10.03 12.74 8.94
CA LEU A 44 10.77 12.09 7.86
C LEU A 44 12.27 12.07 8.18
N LEU A 45 12.95 10.96 7.88
CA LEU A 45 14.39 10.85 8.02
C LEU A 45 15.03 11.40 6.75
N GLU A 46 15.96 12.34 6.90
CA GLU A 46 16.84 12.76 5.80
C GLU A 46 17.89 11.67 5.57
N THR A 47 18.13 11.34 4.30
CA THR A 47 19.10 10.33 3.86
C THR A 47 20.45 10.92 3.58
#